data_AF-A0A538Q7H9-F1
#
_entry.id   AF-A0A538Q7H9-F1
#
_cell.length_a   1.000
_cell.length_b   1.000
_cell.length_c   1.000
_cell.angle_alpha   90.00
_cell.angle_beta   90.00
_cell.angle_gamma   90.00
#
_symmetry.space_group_name_H-M   'P 1'
#
loop_
_entity.id
_entity.type
_entity.pdbx_description
1 polymer ?
#
loop_
_entity_poly.entity_id
_entity_poly.type
_entity_poly.pdbx_seq_one_letter_code
_entity_poly.pdbx_strand_id
1 'polypeptide(L)'
;MITLPLSVWIYLATGAVDLRKSIDGLGAIVSERGHDLYSGYLYVFVSRRGDRLKILTWSADGFLLLYKRLERGRFRLPLIRDGQTEIDATQLAMLLDGIDIKRVQPPRRWTPPRRENWTRAPARDATNAWRSYLTTITVAAATKPRLRAQSTTCRRSSPR
;
A
#
# COMPACT_ATOMS: atom_id res chain seq x y z
N MET A 1 -13.67 -6.49 -9.37
CA MET A 1 -12.64 -5.45 -9.19
C MET A 1 -11.29 -6.13 -9.16
N ILE A 2 -10.26 -5.53 -9.79
CA ILE A 2 -8.87 -5.94 -9.53
C ILE A 2 -8.49 -5.29 -8.21
N THR A 3 -8.34 -6.09 -7.16
CA THR A 3 -7.87 -5.63 -5.85
C THR A 3 -6.34 -5.60 -5.89
N LEU A 4 -5.77 -4.42 -6.08
CA LEU A 4 -4.33 -4.22 -5.97
C LEU A 4 -3.98 -3.96 -4.49
N PRO A 5 -2.95 -4.61 -3.94
CA PRO A 5 -2.44 -4.25 -2.62
C PRO A 5 -1.97 -2.79 -2.62
N LEU A 6 -2.31 -2.04 -1.56
CA LEU A 6 -2.01 -0.60 -1.46
C LEU A 6 -0.51 -0.26 -1.39
N SER A 7 0.34 -1.28 -1.24
CA SER A 7 1.79 -1.17 -1.14
C SER A 7 2.54 -1.54 -2.42
N VAL A 8 1.85 -1.80 -3.53
CA VAL A 8 2.50 -2.18 -4.79
C VAL A 8 3.11 -0.96 -5.46
N TRP A 9 4.38 -1.07 -5.87
CA TRP A 9 5.03 -0.06 -6.68
C TRP A 9 4.55 -0.13 -8.12
N ILE A 10 4.24 1.02 -8.68
CA ILE A 10 3.65 1.14 -10.02
C ILE A 10 4.58 2.00 -10.85
N TYR A 11 5.19 1.37 -11.85
CA TYR A 11 6.10 2.02 -12.78
C TYR A 11 5.36 2.36 -14.06
N LEU A 12 5.27 3.65 -14.34
CA LEU A 12 4.81 4.14 -15.62
C LEU A 12 6.01 4.25 -16.57
N ALA A 13 6.04 3.38 -17.57
CA ALA A 13 7.00 3.45 -18.65
C ALA A 13 6.72 4.67 -19.53
N THR A 14 7.76 5.45 -19.78
CA THR A 14 7.68 6.64 -20.63
C THR A 14 8.56 6.47 -21.85
N GLY A 15 8.17 7.16 -22.92
CA GLY A 15 8.57 6.81 -24.28
C GLY A 15 7.50 5.98 -24.99
N ALA A 16 7.46 6.10 -26.31
CA ALA A 16 6.52 5.36 -27.14
C ALA A 16 6.90 3.87 -27.15
N VAL A 17 6.13 3.05 -26.43
CA VAL A 17 6.28 1.58 -26.46
C VAL A 17 5.35 1.01 -27.52
N ASP A 18 5.86 0.08 -28.31
CA ASP A 18 5.02 -0.72 -29.21
C ASP A 18 4.16 -1.70 -28.41
N LEU A 19 2.90 -1.33 -28.20
CA LEU A 19 1.92 -2.18 -27.51
C LEU A 19 1.47 -3.40 -28.32
N ARG A 20 2.01 -3.64 -29.53
CA ARG A 20 1.84 -4.92 -30.25
C ARG A 20 2.56 -6.07 -29.55
N LYS A 21 3.60 -5.76 -28.77
CA LYS A 21 4.34 -6.75 -27.96
C LYS A 21 3.41 -7.40 -26.93
N SER A 22 3.57 -8.71 -26.77
CA SER A 22 2.94 -9.51 -25.71
C SER A 22 3.81 -9.50 -24.45
N ILE A 23 3.55 -10.43 -23.53
CA ILE A 23 4.25 -10.59 -22.24
C ILE A 23 5.77 -10.56 -22.43
N ASP A 24 6.35 -11.44 -23.25
CA ASP A 24 7.81 -11.55 -23.38
C ASP A 24 8.45 -10.27 -23.94
N GLY A 25 7.82 -9.67 -24.96
CA GLY A 25 8.32 -8.45 -25.58
C GLY A 25 8.22 -7.22 -24.67
N LEU A 26 7.19 -7.15 -23.83
CA LEU A 26 7.09 -6.11 -22.81
C LEU A 26 8.05 -6.41 -21.64
N GLY A 27 8.23 -7.68 -21.30
CA GLY A 27 9.13 -8.11 -20.25
C GLY A 27 10.60 -7.80 -20.56
N ALA A 28 11.01 -7.96 -21.82
CA ALA A 28 12.31 -7.52 -22.30
C ALA A 28 12.55 -6.01 -22.04
N ILE A 29 11.53 -5.18 -22.30
CA ILE A 29 11.63 -3.73 -22.07
C ILE A 29 11.77 -3.41 -20.58
N VAL A 30 11.07 -4.13 -19.69
CA VAL A 30 11.22 -3.97 -18.23
C VAL A 30 12.63 -4.35 -17.79
N SER A 31 13.15 -5.44 -18.34
CA SER A 31 14.49 -5.95 -18.01
C SER A 31 15.59 -5.02 -18.51
N GLU A 32 15.49 -4.49 -19.74
CA GLU A 32 16.39 -3.47 -20.29
C GLU A 32 16.42 -2.19 -19.45
N ARG A 33 15.30 -1.91 -18.77
CA ARG A 33 15.14 -0.77 -17.86
C ARG A 33 15.68 -1.02 -16.45
N GLY A 34 16.26 -2.20 -16.19
CA GLY A 34 16.89 -2.56 -14.93
C GLY A 34 15.92 -3.00 -13.83
N HIS A 35 14.67 -3.33 -14.18
CA HIS A 35 13.66 -3.76 -13.22
C HIS A 35 13.47 -5.27 -13.21
N ASP A 36 13.14 -5.81 -12.03
CA ASP A 36 12.81 -7.22 -11.87
C ASP A 36 11.34 -7.49 -12.23
N LEU A 37 11.13 -8.40 -13.19
CA LEU A 37 9.80 -8.82 -13.64
C LEU A 37 9.00 -9.59 -12.59
N TYR A 38 9.68 -10.29 -11.69
CA TYR A 38 9.06 -11.18 -10.70
C TYR A 38 8.76 -10.49 -9.37
N SER A 39 9.16 -9.23 -9.21
CA SER A 39 8.95 -8.39 -8.03
C SER A 39 7.48 -8.15 -7.66
N GLY A 40 6.53 -8.45 -8.56
CA GLY A 40 5.11 -8.17 -8.37
C GLY A 40 4.72 -6.70 -8.59
N TYR A 41 5.64 -5.88 -9.10
CA TYR A 41 5.34 -4.50 -9.48
C TYR A 41 4.43 -4.43 -10.71
N LEU A 42 3.76 -3.28 -10.86
CA LEU A 42 2.93 -3.00 -12.02
C LEU A 42 3.72 -2.15 -13.01
N TYR A 43 3.96 -2.69 -14.21
CA TYR A 43 4.60 -1.96 -15.30
C TYR A 43 3.54 -1.48 -16.28
N VAL A 44 3.27 -0.18 -16.28
CA VAL A 44 2.24 0.47 -17.09
C VAL A 44 2.87 1.01 -18.37
N PHE A 45 2.36 0.57 -19.50
CA PHE A 45 2.76 0.99 -20.83
C PHE A 45 1.61 1.67 -21.55
N VAL A 46 1.90 2.80 -22.19
CA VAL A 46 0.90 3.53 -22.97
C VAL A 46 1.32 3.63 -24.42
N SER A 47 0.35 3.47 -25.31
CA SER A 47 0.56 3.58 -26.75
C SER A 47 1.01 4.99 -27.13
N ARG A 48 1.71 5.11 -28.26
CA ARG A 48 2.10 6.41 -28.84
C ARG A 48 0.91 7.32 -29.12
N ARG A 49 -0.26 6.76 -29.45
CA ARG A 49 -1.51 7.52 -29.66
C ARG A 49 -2.18 7.93 -28.35
N GLY A 50 -1.85 7.28 -27.23
CA GLY A 50 -2.40 7.56 -25.91
C GLY A 50 -3.81 7.00 -25.68
N ASP A 51 -4.39 6.22 -26.60
CA ASP A 51 -5.74 5.64 -26.48
C ASP A 51 -5.74 4.24 -25.87
N ARG A 52 -4.57 3.60 -25.81
CA ARG A 52 -4.38 2.23 -25.30
C ARG A 52 -3.33 2.18 -24.21
N LEU A 53 -3.57 1.32 -23.24
CA LEU A 53 -2.71 1.06 -22.10
C LEU A 53 -2.61 -0.45 -21.85
N LYS A 54 -1.40 -0.91 -21.49
CA LYS A 54 -1.15 -2.26 -20.98
C LYS A 54 -0.51 -2.19 -19.60
N ILE A 55 -0.85 -3.12 -18.72
CA ILE A 55 -0.18 -3.29 -17.42
C ILE A 55 0.35 -4.72 -17.36
N LEU A 56 1.67 -4.86 -17.24
CA LEU A 56 2.34 -6.14 -17.02
C LEU A 56 2.66 -6.28 -15.53
N THR A 57 2.38 -7.44 -14.97
CA THR A 57 2.77 -7.80 -13.61
C THR A 57 2.95 -9.31 -13.47
N TRP A 58 3.70 -9.74 -12.46
CA TRP A 58 3.83 -11.12 -12.05
C TRP A 58 3.01 -11.37 -10.79
N SER A 59 2.21 -12.43 -10.77
CA SER A 59 1.37 -12.79 -9.62
C SER A 59 1.44 -14.28 -9.40
N ALA A 60 1.87 -14.71 -8.21
CA ALA A 60 1.95 -16.09 -7.73
C ALA A 60 2.54 -17.08 -8.75
N ASP A 61 1.71 -17.53 -9.69
CA ASP A 61 1.98 -18.60 -10.64
C ASP A 61 2.13 -18.13 -12.10
N GLY A 62 2.04 -16.82 -12.38
CA GLY A 62 2.14 -16.37 -13.77
C GLY A 62 2.17 -14.86 -14.02
N PHE A 63 2.41 -14.52 -15.29
CA PHE A 63 2.31 -13.16 -15.79
C PHE A 63 0.85 -12.79 -16.06
N LEU A 64 0.46 -11.62 -15.55
CA LEU A 64 -0.81 -10.97 -15.87
C LEU A 64 -0.54 -9.78 -16.78
N LEU A 65 -1.26 -9.74 -17.90
CA LEU A 65 -1.26 -8.61 -18.81
C LEU A 65 -2.66 -8.02 -18.94
N LEU A 66 -2.87 -6.86 -18.33
CA LEU A 66 -4.11 -6.10 -18.48
C LEU A 66 -4.01 -5.21 -19.71
N TYR A 67 -5.10 -5.12 -20.46
CA TYR A 67 -5.21 -4.24 -21.62
C TYR A 67 -6.48 -3.39 -21.51
N LYS A 68 -6.31 -2.08 -21.62
CA LYS A 68 -7.42 -1.13 -21.68
C LYS A 68 -7.30 -0.26 -22.92
N ARG A 69 -8.41 -0.15 -23.66
CA ARG A 69 -8.58 0.77 -24.78
C ARG A 69 -9.68 1.76 -24.44
N LEU A 70 -9.42 3.04 -24.66
CA LEU A 70 -10.44 4.07 -24.60
C LEU A 70 -11.15 4.12 -25.96
N GLU A 71 -12.48 4.08 -25.95
CA GLU A 71 -13.27 4.29 -27.17
C GLU A 71 -13.27 5.76 -27.60
N ARG A 72 -13.07 6.68 -26.65
CA ARG A 72 -12.93 8.12 -26.89
C ARG A 72 -11.88 8.72 -25.96
N GLY A 73 -11.15 9.71 -26.47
CA GLY A 73 -10.14 10.44 -25.70
C GLY A 73 -8.76 9.79 -25.68
N ARG A 74 -7.91 10.26 -24.76
CA ARG A 74 -6.53 9.79 -24.57
C ARG A 74 -6.19 9.83 -23.09
N PHE A 75 -5.42 8.84 -22.65
CA PHE A 75 -4.75 8.83 -21.35
C PHE A 75 -3.84 10.05 -21.23
N ARG A 76 -3.99 10.80 -20.14
CA ARG A 76 -3.21 12.00 -19.85
C ARG A 76 -2.12 11.64 -18.85
N LEU A 77 -0.91 11.42 -19.36
CA LEU A 77 0.23 11.04 -18.55
C LEU A 77 0.85 12.24 -17.83
N PRO A 78 1.43 12.05 -16.63
CA PRO A 78 2.24 13.07 -15.98
C PRO A 78 3.42 13.48 -16.87
N LEU A 79 3.96 14.67 -16.63
CA LEU A 79 5.16 15.11 -17.35
C LEU A 79 6.36 14.33 -16.79
N ILE A 80 7.03 13.54 -17.62
CA ILE A 80 8.08 12.64 -17.15
C ILE A 80 9.39 13.00 -17.85
N ARG A 81 10.46 13.16 -17.06
CA ARG A 81 11.76 13.66 -17.54
C ARG A 81 12.74 12.55 -17.92
N ASP A 82 12.69 11.39 -17.24
CA ASP A 82 13.78 10.39 -17.30
C ASP A 82 13.33 8.99 -17.75
N GLY A 83 12.41 8.89 -18.72
CA GLY A 83 12.07 7.61 -19.32
C GLY A 83 11.16 6.71 -18.46
N GLN A 84 11.07 6.92 -17.15
CA GLN A 84 10.19 6.18 -16.22
C GLN A 84 9.76 7.07 -15.05
N THR A 85 8.57 6.83 -14.49
CA THR A 85 8.17 7.42 -13.20
C THR A 85 7.40 6.42 -12.38
N GLU A 86 7.53 6.51 -11.06
CA GLU A 86 6.63 5.84 -10.14
C GLU A 86 5.31 6.64 -10.05
N ILE A 87 4.18 5.94 -9.95
CA ILE A 87 2.87 6.53 -9.70
C ILE A 87 2.18 5.84 -8.53
N ASP A 88 1.28 6.55 -7.87
CA ASP A 88 0.46 5.98 -6.80
C ASP A 88 -0.71 5.14 -7.33
N ALA A 89 -1.26 4.26 -6.50
CA ALA A 89 -2.48 3.49 -6.81
C ALA A 89 -3.65 4.41 -7.19
N THR A 90 -3.80 5.56 -6.52
CA THR A 90 -4.82 6.56 -6.85
C THR A 90 -4.59 7.15 -8.24
N GLN A 91 -3.34 7.44 -8.58
CA GLN A 91 -2.98 7.98 -9.90
C GLN A 91 -3.20 6.94 -11.00
N LEU A 92 -2.93 5.66 -10.73
CA LEU A 92 -3.26 4.57 -11.65
C LEU A 92 -4.77 4.46 -11.85
N ALA A 93 -5.58 4.51 -10.79
CA ALA A 93 -7.04 4.46 -10.90
C ALA A 93 -7.57 5.63 -11.74
N MET A 94 -7.10 6.84 -11.46
CA MET A 94 -7.41 8.03 -12.26
C MET A 94 -6.99 7.88 -13.73
N LEU A 95 -5.80 7.32 -13.97
CA LEU A 95 -5.32 7.05 -15.32
C LEU A 95 -6.28 6.11 -16.03
N LEU A 96 -6.67 5.02 -15.37
CA LEU A 96 -7.59 4.04 -15.92
C LEU A 96 -8.94 4.68 -16.23
N ASP A 97 -9.43 5.60 -15.40
CA ASP A 97 -10.69 6.32 -15.64
C ASP A 97 -10.58 7.44 -16.69
N GLY A 98 -9.38 7.68 -17.22
CA GLY A 98 -9.12 8.72 -18.22
C GLY A 98 -9.07 10.14 -17.65
N ILE A 99 -8.94 10.26 -16.32
CA ILE A 99 -8.85 11.53 -15.61
C ILE A 99 -7.44 12.12 -15.79
N ASP A 100 -7.35 13.43 -15.95
CA ASP A 100 -6.07 14.12 -16.11
C ASP A 100 -5.32 14.24 -14.78
N ILE A 101 -4.27 13.43 -14.63
CA ILE A 101 -3.42 13.38 -13.43
C ILE A 101 -2.70 14.72 -13.20
N LYS A 102 -2.40 15.49 -14.25
CA LYS A 102 -1.68 16.76 -14.11
C LYS A 102 -2.46 17.80 -13.30
N ARG A 103 -3.77 17.68 -13.25
CA ARG A 103 -4.65 18.62 -12.55
C ARG A 103 -4.85 18.27 -11.08
N VAL A 104 -4.35 17.13 -10.62
CA VAL A 104 -4.53 16.66 -9.25
C VAL A 104 -3.21 16.77 -8.50
N GLN A 105 -3.16 17.69 -7.55
CA GLN A 105 -2.08 17.77 -6.59
C GLN A 105 -2.44 16.86 -5.40
N PRO A 106 -1.69 15.77 -5.17
CA PRO A 106 -1.91 14.95 -3.98
C PRO A 106 -1.56 15.77 -2.72
N PRO A 107 -2.29 15.58 -1.61
CA PRO A 107 -1.94 16.23 -0.35
C PRO A 107 -0.55 15.77 0.11
N ARG A 108 0.17 16.66 0.79
CA ARG A 108 1.51 16.38 1.31
C ARG A 108 1.42 15.18 2.25
N ARG A 109 1.98 14.04 1.84
CA ARG A 109 2.03 12.84 2.68
C ARG A 109 2.90 13.12 3.90
N TRP A 110 2.48 12.58 5.04
CA TRP A 110 3.30 12.60 6.24
C TRP A 110 4.53 11.72 6.02
N THR A 111 5.72 12.31 6.15
CA THR A 111 6.98 11.57 6.11
C THR A 111 7.40 11.33 7.55
N PRO A 112 7.63 10.08 7.99
CA PRO A 112 8.15 9.84 9.32
C PRO A 112 9.48 10.57 9.48
N PRO A 113 9.75 11.21 10.64
CA PRO A 113 11.07 11.75 10.91
C PRO A 113 12.09 10.62 10.79
N ARG A 114 13.22 10.90 10.13
CA ARG A 114 14.33 9.94 9.97
C ARG A 114 14.68 9.39 11.35
N ARG A 115 14.37 8.12 11.60
CA ARG A 115 14.57 7.44 12.88
C ARG A 115 16.06 7.14 13.06
N GLU A 116 16.82 8.13 13.53
CA GLU A 116 18.29 8.02 13.68
C GLU A 116 18.71 7.37 15.02
N ASN A 117 17.76 7.00 15.89
CA ASN A 117 18.04 6.65 17.29
C ASN A 117 17.31 5.40 17.83
N TRP A 118 16.79 4.51 16.99
CA TRP A 118 16.21 3.24 17.46
C TRP A 118 17.22 2.34 18.22
N THR A 119 18.51 2.52 17.98
CA THR A 119 19.62 1.78 18.62
C THR A 119 20.14 2.40 19.92
N ARG A 120 19.64 3.57 20.35
CA ARG A 120 19.87 4.08 21.71
C ARG A 120 18.65 3.80 22.58
N ALA A 121 18.43 2.53 22.91
CA ALA A 121 17.86 2.23 24.22
C ALA A 121 18.79 2.91 25.25
N PRO A 122 18.28 3.60 26.29
CA PRO A 122 19.14 4.08 27.36
C PRO A 122 19.85 2.87 27.97
N ALA A 123 21.11 2.70 27.61
CA ALA A 123 21.96 1.71 28.23
C ALA A 123 22.10 2.12 29.71
N ARG A 124 21.53 1.28 30.57
CA ARG A 124 21.76 1.24 32.03
C ARG A 124 21.10 2.37 32.82
N ASP A 125 19.82 2.16 33.17
CA ASP A 125 19.26 2.52 34.48
C ASP A 125 18.06 1.62 34.90
N ALA A 126 17.74 0.58 34.12
CA ALA A 126 16.64 -0.34 34.41
C ALA A 126 16.95 -1.42 35.46
N THR A 127 18.15 -1.44 36.04
CA THR A 127 18.54 -2.51 36.98
C THR A 127 17.83 -2.40 38.33
N ASN A 128 17.32 -1.21 38.71
CA ASN A 128 16.74 -1.00 40.04
C ASN A 128 15.26 -0.56 40.06
N ALA A 129 14.63 -0.27 38.91
CA ALA A 129 13.25 0.23 38.88
C ALA A 129 12.19 -0.85 39.21
N TRP A 130 12.46 -2.13 38.95
CA TRP A 130 11.51 -3.22 39.22
C TRP A 130 11.48 -3.66 40.69
N ARG A 131 12.48 -3.31 41.51
CA ARG A 131 12.50 -3.62 42.94
C ARG A 131 11.47 -2.82 43.73
N SER A 132 11.16 -1.59 43.31
CA SER A 132 10.15 -0.74 43.98
C SER A 132 8.71 -1.24 43.77
N TYR A 133 8.44 -1.96 42.68
CA TYR A 133 7.11 -2.51 42.41
C TYR A 133 6.78 -3.71 43.32
N LEU A 134 7.78 -4.51 43.73
CA LEU A 134 7.54 -5.69 44.58
C LEU A 134 7.33 -5.34 46.06
N THR A 135 7.88 -4.23 46.57
CA THR A 135 7.62 -3.81 47.96
C THR A 135 6.21 -3.25 48.15
N THR A 136 5.60 -2.70 47.09
CA THR A 136 4.25 -2.13 47.14
C THR A 136 3.16 -3.21 47.13
N ILE A 137 3.42 -4.36 46.47
CA ILE A 137 2.43 -5.44 46.34
C ILE A 137 2.22 -6.19 47.66
N THR A 138 3.23 -6.30 48.52
CA THR A 138 3.11 -7.05 49.79
C THR A 138 2.23 -6.35 50.84
N VAL A 139 2.06 -5.02 50.79
CA VAL A 139 1.24 -4.30 51.80
C VAL A 139 -0.25 -4.26 51.41
N ALA A 140 -0.60 -4.40 50.12
CA ALA A 140 -1.99 -4.29 49.65
C ALA A 140 -2.83 -5.57 49.78
N ALA A 141 -2.23 -6.72 50.13
CA ALA A 141 -2.92 -8.01 50.19
C ALA A 141 -3.73 -8.28 51.48
N ALA A 142 -3.87 -7.30 52.39
CA ALA A 142 -4.45 -7.51 53.73
C ALA A 142 -5.94 -7.13 53.91
N THR A 143 -6.68 -6.74 52.87
CA THR A 143 -8.12 -6.43 53.01
C THR A 143 -8.95 -7.00 51.85
N LYS A 144 -9.50 -8.21 52.05
CA LYS A 144 -10.59 -8.75 51.21
C LYS A 144 -11.94 -8.27 51.76
N PRO A 145 -12.78 -7.54 50.98
CA PRO A 145 -14.19 -7.42 51.30
C PRO A 145 -14.97 -8.61 50.72
N ARG A 146 -15.86 -9.15 51.56
CA ARG A 146 -16.74 -10.30 51.34
C ARG A 146 -17.86 -9.89 50.36
N LEU A 147 -17.81 -10.37 49.12
CA LEU A 147 -18.87 -10.12 48.12
C LEU A 147 -20.13 -10.91 48.49
N ARG A 148 -21.22 -10.18 48.75
CA ARG A 148 -22.57 -10.70 49.03
C ARG A 148 -23.29 -10.89 47.69
N ALA A 149 -23.64 -12.13 47.37
CA ALA A 149 -24.43 -12.47 46.19
C ALA A 149 -25.83 -11.83 46.27
N GLN A 150 -26.26 -11.18 45.20
CA GLN A 150 -27.68 -10.88 44.96
C GLN A 150 -28.06 -11.44 43.59
N SER A 151 -28.94 -12.43 43.62
CA SER A 151 -29.66 -12.99 42.49
C SER A 151 -30.86 -12.12 42.18
N THR A 152 -30.93 -11.57 40.98
CA THR A 152 -32.16 -10.98 40.44
C THR A 152 -32.56 -11.68 39.15
N THR A 153 -33.68 -12.38 39.28
CA THR A 153 -34.45 -13.12 38.28
C THR A 153 -34.79 -12.29 37.03
N CYS A 154 -34.48 -12.86 35.87
CA CYS A 154 -34.79 -12.33 34.54
C CYS A 154 -36.27 -12.59 34.21
N ARG A 155 -37.08 -11.52 34.11
CA ARG A 155 -38.50 -11.60 33.71
C ARG A 155 -38.60 -11.41 32.20
N ARG A 156 -38.93 -12.50 31.48
CA ARG A 156 -39.31 -12.49 30.05
C ARG A 156 -40.59 -11.66 29.85
N SER A 157 -40.59 -10.77 28.86
CA SER A 157 -41.80 -10.23 28.25
C SER A 157 -41.74 -10.45 26.73
N SER A 158 -42.70 -11.20 26.22
CA SER A 158 -42.95 -11.48 24.79
C SER A 158 -43.73 -10.33 24.11
N PRO A 159 -43.69 -10.23 22.77
CA PRO A 159 -44.16 -9.05 22.03
C PRO A 159 -45.64 -9.13 21.62
N ARG A 160 -46.21 -7.96 21.32
CA ARG A 160 -47.30 -7.77 20.35
C ARG A 160 -46.90 -6.64 19.41
#